data_AF-A0A940AU75-F1
#
_entry.id   AF-A0A940AU75-F1
#
_cell.length_a   1.000
_cell.length_b   1.000
_cell.length_c   1.000
_cell.angle_alpha   90.00
_cell.angle_beta   90.00
_cell.angle_gamma   90.00
#
_symmetry.space_group_name_H-M   'P 1'
#
loop_
_entity.id
_entity.type
_entity.pdbx_description
1 polymer ?
#
loop_
_entity_poly.entity_id
_entity_poly.type
_entity_poly.pdbx_seq_one_letter_code
_entity_poly.pdbx_strand_id
1 'polypeptide(L)'
;MKHTESYIDQTIETPENIPKNIKALLQELHKWDESDQDGADVFYYDRLDDLWVNAKNAVAAGVMSKKDWKIIEQKYWTHADIVMQKEENNEVV
;
A
#
# COMPACT_ATOMS: atom_id res chain seq x y z
N MET A 1 -7.33 2.67 -15.18
CA MET A 1 -7.19 4.14 -15.14
C MET A 1 -5.72 4.41 -14.87
N LYS A 2 -5.23 5.65 -14.88
CA LYS A 2 -3.89 5.93 -14.37
C LYS A 2 -4.08 6.92 -13.25
N HIS A 3 -3.65 6.57 -12.04
CA HIS A 3 -3.72 7.49 -10.92
C HIS A 3 -2.84 8.73 -11.20
N THR A 4 -3.36 9.88 -10.78
CA THR A 4 -2.79 11.21 -10.93
C THR A 4 -1.93 11.61 -9.73
N GLU A 5 -2.21 11.02 -8.56
CA GLU A 5 -1.42 11.14 -7.34
C GLU A 5 -0.92 9.75 -6.93
N SER A 6 0.28 9.64 -6.34
CA SER A 6 0.78 8.35 -5.81
C SER A 6 -0.18 7.77 -4.76
N TYR A 7 -0.44 6.47 -4.83
CA TYR A 7 -1.17 5.71 -3.82
C TYR A 7 -0.38 5.50 -2.53
N ILE A 8 0.90 5.85 -2.49
CA ILE A 8 1.79 5.70 -1.34
C ILE A 8 2.06 7.06 -0.68
N ASP A 9 1.71 7.21 0.59
CA ASP A 9 1.99 8.43 1.34
C ASP A 9 3.50 8.59 1.60
N GLN A 10 4.18 9.43 0.82
CA GLN A 10 5.62 9.65 0.96
C GLN A 10 6.01 10.46 2.21
N THR A 11 5.04 11.03 2.93
CA THR A 11 5.31 11.78 4.19
C THR A 11 5.45 10.86 5.40
N ILE A 12 4.99 9.62 5.30
CA ILE A 12 5.06 8.62 6.37
C ILE A 12 6.31 7.76 6.18
N GLU A 13 7.16 7.68 7.20
CA GLU A 13 8.32 6.80 7.18
C GLU A 13 7.93 5.33 7.39
N THR A 14 8.57 4.42 6.67
CA THR A 14 8.36 2.98 6.84
C THR A 14 9.11 2.49 8.07
N PRO A 15 8.51 1.66 8.95
CA PRO A 15 9.21 1.11 10.11
C PRO A 15 10.46 0.31 9.72
N GLU A 16 11.55 0.46 10.49
CA GLU A 16 12.84 -0.18 10.18
C GLU A 16 12.82 -1.71 10.34
N ASN A 17 12.10 -2.22 11.34
CA ASN A 17 12.10 -3.63 11.73
C ASN A 17 10.88 -4.38 11.16
N ILE A 18 10.77 -4.43 9.84
CA ILE A 18 9.71 -5.18 9.15
C ILE A 18 10.20 -6.55 8.65
N PRO A 19 9.36 -7.60 8.71
CA PRO A 19 9.70 -8.90 8.14
C PRO A 19 10.07 -8.82 6.65
N LYS A 20 10.97 -9.70 6.19
CA LYS A 20 11.48 -9.68 4.80
C LYS A 20 10.39 -9.84 3.75
N ASN A 21 9.38 -10.69 4.00
CA ASN A 21 8.24 -10.88 3.11
C ASN A 21 7.38 -9.61 3.01
N ILE A 22 7.16 -8.91 4.13
CA ILE A 22 6.47 -7.62 4.15
C ILE A 22 7.27 -6.61 3.33
N LYS A 23 8.59 -6.51 3.56
CA LYS A 23 9.45 -5.60 2.80
C LYS A 23 9.40 -5.83 1.30
N ALA A 24 9.38 -7.09 0.86
CA ALA A 24 9.25 -7.45 -0.55
C ALA A 24 7.92 -6.97 -1.14
N LEU A 25 6.81 -7.18 -0.43
CA LEU A 25 5.49 -6.69 -0.85
C LEU A 25 5.43 -5.17 -0.92
N LEU A 26 6.06 -4.45 0.01
CA LEU A 26 6.17 -3.00 -0.08
C LEU A 26 6.91 -2.57 -1.36
N GLN A 27 8.02 -3.23 -1.70
CA GLN A 27 8.76 -2.94 -2.94
C GLN A 27 7.93 -3.20 -4.20
N GLU A 28 7.10 -4.26 -4.20
CA GLU A 28 6.17 -4.52 -5.29
C GLU A 28 5.09 -3.44 -5.40
N LEU A 29 4.57 -2.94 -4.27
CA LEU A 29 3.63 -1.81 -4.26
C LEU A 29 4.25 -0.54 -4.87
N HIS A 30 5.48 -0.17 -4.47
CA HIS A 30 6.21 0.95 -5.10
C HIS A 30 6.36 0.76 -6.60
N LYS A 31 6.69 -0.45 -7.05
CA LYS A 31 6.83 -0.75 -8.48
C LYS A 31 5.51 -0.52 -9.24
N TRP A 32 4.38 -0.91 -8.67
CA TRP A 32 3.08 -0.75 -9.32
C TRP A 32 2.57 0.70 -9.27
N ASP A 33 2.83 1.41 -8.18
CA ASP A 33 2.53 2.84 -8.03
C ASP A 33 3.31 3.71 -9.04
N GLU A 34 4.53 3.32 -9.39
CA GLU A 34 5.34 4.01 -10.41
C GLU A 34 5.08 3.51 -11.85
N SER A 35 4.18 2.53 -12.03
CA SER A 35 3.99 1.87 -13.31
C SER A 35 3.02 2.61 -14.22
N ASP A 36 3.45 2.84 -15.47
CA ASP A 36 2.58 3.36 -16.54
C ASP A 36 1.80 2.25 -17.27
N GLN A 37 1.86 1.00 -16.78
CA GLN A 37 1.19 -0.13 -17.41
C GLN A 37 -0.33 -0.03 -17.22
N ASP A 38 -1.10 -0.33 -18.28
CA ASP A 38 -2.55 -0.45 -18.14
C ASP A 38 -2.91 -1.54 -17.13
N GLY A 39 -3.81 -1.20 -16.19
CA GLY A 39 -4.16 -2.04 -15.06
C GLY A 39 -3.17 -2.02 -13.88
N ALA A 40 -2.19 -1.11 -13.85
CA ALA A 40 -1.28 -0.94 -12.71
C ALA A 40 -2.03 -0.79 -11.38
N ASP A 41 -3.13 -0.02 -11.36
CA ASP A 41 -3.99 0.15 -10.18
C ASP A 41 -4.49 -1.22 -9.67
N VAL A 42 -4.98 -2.08 -10.56
CA VAL A 42 -5.49 -3.42 -10.20
C VAL A 42 -4.37 -4.26 -9.58
N PHE A 43 -3.19 -4.25 -10.19
CA PHE A 43 -2.04 -4.97 -9.63
C PHE A 43 -1.58 -4.41 -8.29
N TYR A 44 -1.64 -3.09 -8.11
CA TYR A 44 -1.34 -2.43 -6.84
C TYR A 44 -2.30 -2.95 -5.74
N TYR A 45 -3.61 -2.95 -6.00
CA TYR A 45 -4.61 -3.45 -5.05
C TYR A 45 -4.49 -4.95 -4.77
N ASP A 46 -4.18 -5.78 -5.78
CA ASP A 46 -3.90 -7.21 -5.58
C ASP A 46 -2.70 -7.43 -4.64
N ARG A 47 -1.63 -6.64 -4.78
CA ARG A 47 -0.48 -6.70 -3.85
C ARG A 47 -0.83 -6.19 -2.46
N LEU A 48 -1.78 -5.27 -2.35
CA LEU A 48 -2.24 -4.70 -1.09
C LEU A 48 -3.03 -5.73 -0.27
N ASP A 49 -3.84 -6.55 -0.92
CA ASP A 49 -4.50 -7.71 -0.30
C ASP A 49 -3.48 -8.74 0.21
N ASP A 50 -2.45 -9.04 -0.58
CA ASP A 50 -1.36 -9.92 -0.16
C ASP A 50 -0.60 -9.35 1.06
N LEU A 51 -0.34 -8.04 1.07
CA LEU A 51 0.29 -7.35 2.19
C LEU A 51 -0.55 -7.48 3.46
N TRP A 52 -1.86 -7.29 3.37
CA TRP A 52 -2.79 -7.38 4.50
C TRP A 52 -2.79 -8.77 5.14
N VAL A 53 -2.88 -9.82 4.33
CA VAL A 53 -2.85 -11.20 4.81
C VAL A 53 -1.51 -11.50 5.48
N ASN A 54 -0.39 -11.14 4.84
CA ASN A 54 0.94 -11.36 5.39
C ASN A 54 1.18 -10.58 6.68
N ALA A 55 0.70 -9.34 6.75
CA ALA A 55 0.82 -8.49 7.92
C ALA A 55 0.05 -9.04 9.11
N LYS A 56 -1.19 -9.49 8.90
CA LYS A 56 -1.98 -10.17 9.94
C LYS A 56 -1.26 -11.39 10.49
N ASN A 57 -0.70 -12.21 9.62
CA ASN A 57 0.06 -13.40 10.02
C ASN A 57 1.33 -13.01 10.79
N ALA A 58 2.07 -11.99 10.33
CA ALA A 58 3.27 -11.50 11.01
C ALA A 58 2.98 -10.94 12.41
N VAL A 59 1.87 -10.20 12.56
CA VAL A 59 1.41 -9.70 13.87
C VAL A 59 0.98 -10.86 14.77
N ALA A 60 0.23 -11.83 14.26
CA ALA A 60 -0.22 -13.00 15.02
C ALA A 60 0.97 -13.86 15.49
N ALA A 61 2.01 -13.99 14.66
CA ALA A 61 3.24 -14.69 15.01
C ALA A 61 4.19 -13.90 15.92
N GLY A 62 3.88 -12.63 16.22
CA GLY A 62 4.71 -11.77 17.06
C GLY A 62 6.01 -11.29 16.40
N VAL A 63 6.16 -11.44 15.09
CA VAL A 63 7.34 -10.99 14.32
C VAL A 63 7.18 -9.58 13.76
N MET A 64 6.02 -8.95 13.96
CA MET A 64 5.76 -7.55 13.67
C MET A 64 4.83 -6.96 14.72
N SER A 65 5.07 -5.71 15.14
CA SER A 65 4.19 -5.07 16.12
C SER A 65 2.91 -4.55 15.46
N LYS A 66 1.81 -4.48 16.24
CA LYS A 66 0.58 -3.82 15.79
C LYS A 66 0.79 -2.34 15.45
N LYS A 67 1.76 -1.69 16.09
CA LYS A 67 2.10 -0.28 15.83
C LYS A 67 2.72 -0.13 14.44
N ASP A 68 3.71 -0.97 14.12
CA ASP A 68 4.37 -0.93 12.81
C ASP A 68 3.38 -1.27 11.70
N TRP A 69 2.49 -2.24 11.94
CA TRP A 69 1.41 -2.54 11.01
C TRP A 69 0.54 -1.30 10.73
N LYS A 70 0.08 -0.59 11.77
CA LYS A 70 -0.75 0.61 11.58
C LYS A 70 -0.07 1.71 10.77
N ILE A 71 1.25 1.87 10.92
CA ILE A 71 2.02 2.84 10.12
C ILE A 71 2.02 2.42 8.64
N ILE A 72 2.23 1.12 8.37
CA ILE A 72 2.18 0.58 7.00
C ILE A 72 0.75 0.70 6.43
N GLU A 73 -0.27 0.32 7.19
CA GLU A 73 -1.68 0.44 6.80
C GLU A 73 -2.03 1.88 6.41
N GLN A 74 -1.64 2.86 7.23
CA GLN A 74 -1.89 4.27 6.95
C GLN A 74 -1.18 4.74 5.68
N LYS A 75 0.08 4.34 5.50
CA LYS A 75 0.92 4.75 4.37
C LYS A 75 0.47 4.18 3.03
N TYR A 76 0.11 2.90 2.99
CA TYR A 76 -0.15 2.18 1.73
C TYR A 76 -1.64 1.98 1.46
N TRP A 77 -2.46 1.66 2.47
CA TRP A 77 -3.90 1.40 2.29
C TRP A 77 -4.70 2.69 2.40
N THR A 78 -4.68 3.33 3.58
CA THR A 78 -5.56 4.47 3.85
C THR A 78 -5.31 5.61 2.87
N HIS A 79 -4.06 5.84 2.48
CA HIS A 79 -3.72 6.83 1.49
C HIS A 79 -4.24 6.48 0.08
N ALA A 80 -4.08 5.23 -0.35
CA ALA A 80 -4.59 4.77 -1.64
C ALA A 80 -6.11 4.93 -1.76
N ASP A 81 -6.85 4.57 -0.70
CA ASP A 81 -8.31 4.78 -0.66
C ASP A 81 -8.70 6.26 -0.77
N ILE A 82 -7.94 7.17 -0.14
CA ILE A 82 -8.16 8.61 -0.25
C ILE A 82 -7.92 9.10 -1.67
N VAL A 83 -6.84 8.64 -2.31
CA VAL A 83 -6.50 9.03 -3.69
C VAL A 83 -7.56 8.52 -4.66
N MET A 84 -7.95 7.24 -4.59
CA MET A 84 -9.02 6.71 -5.46
C MET A 84 -10.33 7.49 -5.28
N GLN A 85 -10.73 7.79 -4.05
CA GLN A 85 -11.95 8.58 -3.82
C GLN A 85 -11.85 9.98 -4.43
N LYS A 86 -10.68 10.64 -4.34
CA LYS A 86 -10.49 11.96 -4.98
C LYS A 86 -10.60 11.85 -6.51
N GLU A 87 -10.01 10.80 -7.08
CA GLU A 87 -10.00 10.59 -8.53
C GLU A 87 -11.40 10.30 -9.06
N GLU A 88 -12.14 9.39 -8.41
CA GLU A 88 -13.55 9.12 -8.73
C GLU A 88 -14.41 10.38 -8.62
N ASN A 89 -14.21 11.21 -7.59
CA ASN A 89 -14.98 12.46 -7.43
C ASN A 89 -14.60 13.54 -8.45
N ASN A 90 -13.35 13.59 -8.89
CA ASN A 90 -12.88 14.55 -9.89
C ASN A 90 -13.34 14.20 -11.31
N GLU A 91 -13.58 12.92 -11.62
CA GLU A 91 -14.15 12.49 -12.91
C GLU A 91 -15.64 12.80 -13.06
N VAL A 92 -16.34 13.13 -11.96
CA VAL A 92 -17.79 13.39 -11.93
C VAL A 92 -18.13 14.88 -12.14
N VAL A 93 -17.13 15.76 -12.35
CA VAL A 93 -17.29 17.21 -12.56
C VAL A 93 -17.08 17.63 -14.01
#